data_AF-A0A9Y2NGE2-F1
#
_entry.id   AF-A0A9Y2NGE2-F1
#
_cell.length_a   1.000
_cell.length_b   1.000
_cell.length_c   1.000
_cell.angle_alpha   90.00
_cell.angle_beta   90.00
_cell.angle_gamma   90.00
#
_symmetry.space_group_name_H-M   'P 1'
#
loop_
_entity.id
_entity.type
_entity.pdbx_description
1 polymer ?
#
loop_
_entity_poly.entity_id
_entity_poly.type
_entity_poly.pdbx_seq_one_letter_code
_entity_poly.pdbx_strand_id
1 'polypeptide(L)'
;MPEIVIAERAGVGADGHPRPTEDHVVVLDNAVFVLDGATSSDPSQPPGGWYAERLARHLADDLRAAPAAALTDVLTGAIAAVTTENELRPQQSPSSTVAAVRWLEDRVDALVLADSPVVGFGGFGVDVVSDDRLARLRRRGMLQTGADVRRRRNAHDGFWVAEADPGAAAHAVRRSWPRADVDAVLLASDGVSIGVDQYELFDWLEVLAITRTDGPDAVLDAVRTAEKQDPDGERWPRPKRHDDQALVLIDFASGGIQGLP
;
A
#
# COMPACT_ATOMS: atom_id res chain seq x y z
N MET A 1 6.71 -15.83 15.98
CA MET A 1 6.67 -14.84 14.87
C MET A 1 5.58 -15.27 13.92
N PRO A 2 4.84 -14.33 13.29
CA PRO A 2 3.93 -14.69 12.22
C PRO A 2 4.70 -15.28 11.04
N GLU A 3 4.00 -16.09 10.24
CA GLU A 3 4.46 -16.46 8.91
C GLU A 3 4.15 -15.31 7.95
N ILE A 4 5.08 -15.00 7.04
CA ILE A 4 4.92 -13.90 6.09
C ILE A 4 5.18 -14.45 4.69
N VAL A 5 4.19 -14.31 3.81
CA VAL A 5 4.31 -14.64 2.38
C VAL A 5 4.04 -13.41 1.54
N ILE A 6 4.81 -13.26 0.46
CA ILE A 6 4.86 -12.05 -0.36
C ILE A 6 4.85 -12.47 -1.81
N ALA A 7 4.11 -11.75 -2.64
CA ALA A 7 4.29 -11.75 -4.09
C ALA A 7 4.37 -10.33 -4.62
N GLU A 8 5.33 -10.11 -5.52
CA GLU A 8 5.56 -8.84 -6.19
C GLU A 8 5.63 -9.07 -7.71
N ARG A 9 5.06 -8.16 -8.49
CA ARG A 9 5.10 -8.22 -9.96
C ARG A 9 5.11 -6.84 -10.56
N ALA A 10 6.16 -6.54 -11.32
CA ALA A 10 6.23 -5.29 -12.06
C ALA A 10 5.11 -5.19 -13.12
N GLY A 11 4.61 -3.97 -13.27
CA GLY A 11 3.70 -3.54 -14.33
C GLY A 11 4.45 -3.05 -15.56
N VAL A 12 3.76 -2.20 -16.32
CA VAL A 12 4.30 -1.54 -17.52
C VAL A 12 4.10 -0.04 -17.44
N GLY A 13 4.89 0.73 -18.20
CA GLY A 13 4.65 2.15 -18.39
C GLY A 13 3.31 2.41 -19.10
N ALA A 14 2.84 3.66 -19.07
CA ALA A 14 1.65 4.07 -19.83
C ALA A 14 1.82 3.89 -21.36
N ASP A 15 3.05 3.78 -21.83
CA ASP A 15 3.42 3.45 -23.20
C ASP A 15 3.43 1.94 -23.49
N GLY A 16 3.15 1.10 -22.50
CA GLY A 16 3.12 -0.35 -22.59
C GLY A 16 4.48 -1.04 -22.49
N HIS A 17 5.58 -0.30 -22.32
CA HIS A 17 6.91 -0.90 -22.21
C HIS A 17 7.21 -1.38 -20.77
N PRO A 18 8.01 -2.45 -20.60
CA PRO A 18 8.47 -2.86 -19.28
C PRO A 18 9.23 -1.74 -18.58
N ARG A 19 8.96 -1.58 -17.27
CA ARG A 19 9.70 -0.68 -16.39
C ARG A 19 10.03 -1.38 -15.07
N PRO A 20 11.02 -0.91 -14.30
CA PRO A 20 11.18 -1.34 -12.91
C PRO A 20 9.90 -1.10 -12.11
N THR A 21 9.63 -1.95 -11.12
CA THR A 21 8.54 -1.74 -10.16
C THR A 21 8.74 -0.42 -9.40
N GLU A 22 7.64 0.25 -9.10
CA GLU A 22 7.61 1.37 -8.15
C GLU A 22 7.09 0.95 -6.77
N ASP A 23 6.58 -0.28 -6.66
CA ASP A 23 6.23 -0.92 -5.38
C ASP A 23 7.49 -1.35 -4.62
N HIS A 24 7.45 -1.19 -3.29
CA HIS A 24 8.46 -1.66 -2.36
C HIS A 24 7.80 -2.34 -1.16
N VAL A 25 8.18 -3.59 -0.90
CA VAL A 25 7.83 -4.32 0.31
C VAL A 25 9.02 -4.38 1.27
N VAL A 26 8.78 -4.10 2.56
CA VAL A 26 9.80 -4.22 3.61
C VAL A 26 9.27 -5.02 4.77
N VAL A 27 10.01 -6.07 5.16
CA VAL A 27 9.73 -6.90 6.33
C VAL A 27 10.76 -6.62 7.42
N LEU A 28 10.27 -6.36 8.63
CA LEU A 28 11.03 -6.25 9.86
C LEU A 28 10.62 -7.34 10.85
N ASP A 29 11.30 -7.41 12.00
CA ASP A 29 11.00 -8.38 13.06
C ASP A 29 9.57 -8.24 13.62
N ASN A 30 9.03 -7.02 13.59
CA ASN A 30 7.72 -6.70 14.17
C ASN A 30 6.82 -5.84 13.28
N ALA A 31 7.16 -5.65 12.00
CA ALA A 31 6.37 -4.86 11.07
C ALA A 31 6.55 -5.27 9.61
N VAL A 32 5.57 -4.94 8.78
CA VAL A 32 5.66 -4.99 7.32
C VAL A 32 5.11 -3.70 6.73
N PHE A 33 5.74 -3.23 5.65
CA PHE A 33 5.30 -2.09 4.86
C PHE A 33 5.12 -2.50 3.40
N VAL A 34 4.07 -1.98 2.77
CA VAL A 34 3.90 -1.93 1.30
C VAL A 34 3.81 -0.46 0.90
N LEU A 35 4.70 -0.04 0.02
CA LEU A 35 4.79 1.31 -0.50
C LEU A 35 4.64 1.26 -2.01
N ASP A 36 3.61 1.90 -2.55
CA ASP A 36 3.39 2.03 -4.00
C ASP A 36 3.85 3.43 -4.42
N GLY A 37 4.90 3.48 -5.24
CA GLY A 37 5.49 4.72 -5.73
C GLY A 37 4.78 5.27 -6.96
N ALA A 38 4.45 6.55 -6.95
CA ALA A 38 3.87 7.23 -8.10
C ALA A 38 4.84 8.29 -8.68
N THR A 39 5.27 8.06 -9.92
CA THR A 39 6.09 9.00 -10.69
C THR A 39 5.39 10.36 -10.88
N SER A 40 6.13 11.45 -10.65
CA SER A 40 5.68 12.81 -10.94
C SER A 40 5.54 13.02 -12.46
N SER A 41 4.65 13.92 -12.89
CA SER A 41 4.56 14.25 -14.32
C SER A 41 5.69 15.18 -14.81
N ASP A 42 6.57 15.63 -13.91
CA ASP A 42 7.78 16.36 -14.28
C ASP A 42 8.88 15.33 -14.58
N PRO A 43 9.31 15.19 -15.84
CA PRO A 43 10.30 14.18 -16.23
C PRO A 43 11.71 14.45 -15.68
N SER A 44 11.96 15.62 -15.07
CA SER A 44 13.21 15.91 -14.38
C SER A 44 13.28 15.31 -12.96
N GLN A 45 12.13 14.89 -12.42
CA GLN A 45 12.06 14.25 -11.12
C GLN A 45 12.42 12.76 -11.22
N PRO A 46 12.98 12.17 -10.15
CA PRO A 46 13.19 10.74 -10.11
C PRO A 46 11.85 9.96 -10.15
N PRO A 47 11.86 8.68 -10.57
CA PRO A 47 10.67 7.83 -10.56
C PRO A 47 10.05 7.67 -9.17
N GLY A 48 8.79 7.25 -9.10
CA GLY A 48 8.06 6.98 -7.87
C GLY A 48 8.76 5.93 -6.99
N GLY A 49 9.25 4.85 -7.61
CA GLY A 49 10.01 3.80 -6.91
C GLY A 49 11.24 4.33 -6.17
N TRP A 50 11.93 5.33 -6.73
CA TRP A 50 13.08 5.96 -6.07
C TRP A 50 12.69 6.64 -4.75
N TYR A 51 11.47 7.20 -4.68
CA TYR A 51 10.94 7.84 -3.47
C TYR A 51 10.47 6.78 -2.48
N ALA A 52 9.71 5.79 -2.95
CA ALA A 52 9.22 4.68 -2.13
C ALA A 52 10.38 3.91 -1.47
N GLU A 53 11.46 3.59 -2.20
CA GLU A 53 12.66 2.95 -1.67
C GLU A 53 13.29 3.75 -0.51
N ARG A 54 13.42 5.07 -0.67
CA ARG A 54 14.03 5.95 0.35
C ARG A 54 13.14 6.10 1.57
N LEU A 55 11.84 6.27 1.35
CA LEU A 55 10.86 6.34 2.42
C LEU A 55 10.85 5.04 3.21
N ALA A 56 10.85 3.89 2.53
CA ALA A 56 10.90 2.57 3.15
C ALA A 56 12.15 2.36 4.00
N ARG A 57 13.31 2.86 3.56
CA ARG A 57 14.56 2.80 4.34
C ARG A 57 14.45 3.59 5.64
N HIS A 58 14.01 4.83 5.59
CA HIS A 58 13.86 5.66 6.79
C HIS A 58 12.81 5.08 7.75
N LEU A 59 11.66 4.62 7.23
CA LEU A 59 10.65 3.91 8.03
C LEU A 59 11.24 2.68 8.74
N ALA A 60 12.04 1.90 8.03
CA ALA A 60 12.67 0.70 8.57
C ALA A 60 13.70 1.02 9.65
N ASP A 61 14.55 2.01 9.42
CA ASP A 61 15.60 2.38 10.37
C ASP A 61 15.03 2.99 11.65
N ASP A 62 14.04 3.88 11.52
CA ASP A 62 13.33 4.47 12.66
C ASP A 62 12.58 3.42 13.48
N LEU A 63 11.88 2.49 12.82
CA LEU A 63 11.13 1.45 13.53
C LEU A 63 12.04 0.38 14.14
N ARG A 64 13.21 0.08 13.55
CA ARG A 64 14.23 -0.76 14.21
C ARG A 64 14.79 -0.08 15.46
N ALA A 65 15.02 1.22 15.42
CA ALA A 65 15.54 1.97 16.55
C ALA A 65 14.52 2.12 17.68
N ALA A 66 13.24 2.30 17.33
CA ALA A 66 12.15 2.45 18.29
C ALA A 66 10.92 1.62 17.87
N PRO A 67 10.93 0.28 18.11
CA PRO A 67 9.87 -0.62 17.64
C PRO A 67 8.45 -0.27 18.10
N ALA A 68 8.32 0.41 19.25
CA ALA A 68 7.04 0.82 19.82
C ALA A 68 6.61 2.26 19.50
N ALA A 69 7.41 3.03 18.76
CA ALA A 69 7.10 4.43 18.40
C ALA A 69 5.79 4.54 17.59
N ALA A 70 5.02 5.61 17.73
CA ALA A 70 3.78 5.73 16.98
C ALA A 70 4.06 5.73 15.47
N LEU A 71 3.34 4.91 14.69
CA LEU A 71 3.57 4.79 13.23
C LEU A 71 3.42 6.13 12.50
N THR A 72 2.56 7.02 12.98
CA THR A 72 2.41 8.37 12.44
C THR A 72 3.66 9.22 12.65
N ASP A 73 4.30 9.12 13.80
CA ASP A 73 5.53 9.90 14.11
C ASP A 73 6.69 9.38 13.27
N VAL A 74 6.80 8.04 13.15
CA VAL A 74 7.79 7.37 12.28
C VAL A 74 7.60 7.79 10.82
N LEU A 75 6.36 7.78 10.31
CA LEU A 75 6.08 8.23 8.95
C LEU A 75 6.35 9.73 8.75
N THR A 76 6.04 10.57 9.75
CA THR A 76 6.34 12.01 9.70
C THR A 76 7.84 12.25 9.60
N GLY A 77 8.63 11.57 10.43
CA GLY A 77 10.09 11.63 10.42
C GLY A 77 10.68 11.17 9.09
N ALA A 78 10.21 10.03 8.58
CA ALA A 78 10.67 9.47 7.33
C ALA A 78 10.38 10.39 6.12
N ILE A 79 9.17 10.98 6.04
CA ILE A 79 8.84 11.96 4.99
C ILE A 79 9.75 13.19 5.11
N ALA A 80 9.97 13.71 6.31
CA ALA A 80 10.83 14.87 6.55
C ALA A 80 12.28 14.61 6.14
N ALA A 81 12.81 13.43 6.45
CA ALA A 81 14.16 13.02 6.09
C ALA A 81 14.33 12.93 4.56
N VAL A 82 13.47 12.18 3.87
CA VAL A 82 13.50 12.07 2.40
C VAL A 82 13.37 13.43 1.74
N THR A 83 12.48 14.28 2.24
CA THR A 83 12.27 15.64 1.72
C THR A 83 13.52 16.49 1.85
N THR A 84 14.13 16.50 3.02
CA THR A 84 15.30 17.35 3.32
C THR A 84 16.54 16.90 2.57
N GLU A 85 16.82 15.59 2.57
CA GLU A 85 18.02 15.01 1.93
C GLU A 85 18.04 15.20 0.41
N ASN A 86 16.87 15.36 -0.21
CA ASN A 86 16.73 15.40 -1.66
C ASN A 86 16.05 16.67 -2.17
N GLU A 87 15.88 17.68 -1.30
CA GLU A 87 15.32 19.00 -1.63
C GLU A 87 13.96 18.93 -2.34
N LEU A 88 13.10 18.00 -1.93
CA LEU A 88 11.79 17.77 -2.55
C LEU A 88 10.84 18.93 -2.26
N ARG A 89 9.91 19.17 -3.18
CA ARG A 89 8.99 20.31 -3.13
C ARG A 89 7.54 19.83 -3.19
N PRO A 90 6.65 20.35 -2.33
CA PRO A 90 5.24 19.97 -2.35
C PRO A 90 4.59 20.16 -3.72
N GLN A 91 3.74 19.21 -4.08
CA GLN A 91 3.00 19.11 -5.35
C GLN A 91 3.85 18.99 -6.61
N GLN A 92 5.16 18.83 -6.50
CA GLN A 92 6.10 18.74 -7.63
C GLN A 92 6.89 17.43 -7.62
N SER A 93 6.97 16.77 -6.46
CA SER A 93 7.83 15.61 -6.25
C SER A 93 7.12 14.28 -6.52
N PRO A 94 7.88 13.20 -6.73
CA PRO A 94 7.32 11.85 -6.67
C PRO A 94 6.72 11.60 -5.29
N SER A 95 5.83 10.62 -5.23
CA SER A 95 5.10 10.30 -4.00
C SER A 95 4.99 8.81 -3.80
N SER A 96 4.53 8.37 -2.63
CA SER A 96 4.18 6.98 -2.40
C SER A 96 2.98 6.83 -1.47
N THR A 97 2.15 5.81 -1.70
CA THR A 97 1.22 5.33 -0.67
C THR A 97 1.99 4.67 0.46
N VAL A 98 1.38 4.53 1.63
CA VAL A 98 1.96 3.71 2.71
C VAL A 98 0.87 2.83 3.32
N ALA A 99 1.00 1.52 3.16
CA ALA A 99 0.31 0.52 3.96
C ALA A 99 1.31 -0.07 4.94
N ALA A 100 1.06 0.10 6.23
CA ALA A 100 1.95 -0.34 7.29
C ALA A 100 1.19 -1.19 8.31
N VAL A 101 1.80 -2.31 8.71
CA VAL A 101 1.33 -3.15 9.80
C VAL A 101 2.46 -3.36 10.77
N ARG A 102 2.20 -3.17 12.06
CA ARG A 102 3.13 -3.49 13.14
C ARG A 102 2.43 -4.33 14.19
N TRP A 103 3.08 -5.38 14.67
CA TRP A 103 2.62 -6.10 15.85
C TRP A 103 3.54 -5.84 17.04
N LEU A 104 2.91 -5.75 18.20
CA LEU A 104 3.53 -5.76 19.51
C LEU A 104 2.97 -6.93 20.31
N GLU A 105 3.33 -7.05 21.58
CA GLU A 105 2.86 -8.14 22.44
C GLU A 105 1.34 -8.17 22.57
N ASP A 106 0.71 -6.99 22.72
CA ASP A 106 -0.70 -6.85 23.06
C ASP A 106 -1.60 -6.41 21.90
N ARG A 107 -1.03 -5.92 20.79
CA ARG A 107 -1.79 -5.35 19.67
C ARG A 107 -1.14 -5.52 18.31
N VAL A 108 -1.96 -5.38 17.27
CA VAL A 108 -1.55 -5.16 15.88
C VAL A 108 -2.06 -3.78 15.45
N ASP A 109 -1.15 -2.91 15.06
CA ASP A 109 -1.42 -1.56 14.57
C ASP A 109 -1.33 -1.53 13.04
N ALA A 110 -2.28 -0.88 12.39
CA ALA A 110 -2.26 -0.58 10.97
C ALA A 110 -2.31 0.92 10.70
N LEU A 111 -1.59 1.35 9.67
CA LEU A 111 -1.61 2.71 9.13
C LEU A 111 -1.71 2.66 7.61
N VAL A 112 -2.65 3.42 7.06
CA VAL A 112 -2.87 3.59 5.62
C VAL A 112 -2.84 5.07 5.25
N LEU A 113 -1.94 5.44 4.35
CA LEU A 113 -1.87 6.74 3.72
C LEU A 113 -2.00 6.56 2.21
N ALA A 114 -3.02 7.19 1.61
CA ALA A 114 -3.50 6.95 0.25
C ALA A 114 -4.10 5.53 0.06
N ASP A 115 -4.11 5.02 -1.16
CA ASP A 115 -5.05 3.99 -1.63
C ASP A 115 -4.53 2.54 -1.60
N SER A 116 -3.43 2.27 -0.91
CA SER A 116 -2.97 0.89 -0.61
C SER A 116 -3.61 0.37 0.69
N PRO A 117 -4.55 -0.59 0.64
CA PRO A 117 -5.29 -1.02 1.83
C PRO A 117 -4.52 -1.98 2.74
N VAL A 118 -4.97 -2.05 3.99
CA VAL A 118 -4.65 -3.11 4.95
C VAL A 118 -5.95 -3.79 5.37
N VAL A 119 -5.98 -5.11 5.40
CA VAL A 119 -7.18 -5.88 5.78
C VAL A 119 -6.87 -6.81 6.93
N GLY A 120 -7.53 -6.60 8.07
CA GLY A 120 -7.43 -7.47 9.24
C GLY A 120 -8.48 -8.56 9.23
N PHE A 121 -8.10 -9.76 9.67
CA PHE A 121 -8.96 -10.92 9.84
C PHE A 121 -8.81 -11.49 11.24
N GLY A 122 -9.93 -11.83 11.89
CA GLY A 122 -9.90 -12.62 13.12
C GLY A 122 -11.22 -12.65 13.86
N GLY A 123 -11.17 -12.63 15.20
CA GLY A 123 -12.38 -12.72 16.05
C GLY A 123 -13.39 -11.59 15.83
N PHE A 124 -12.95 -10.48 15.23
CA PHE A 124 -13.78 -9.34 14.84
C PHE A 124 -14.36 -9.45 13.41
N GLY A 125 -14.11 -10.55 12.69
CA GLY A 125 -14.47 -10.72 11.29
C GLY A 125 -13.43 -10.10 10.34
N VAL A 126 -13.89 -9.42 9.30
CA VAL A 126 -13.05 -8.73 8.31
C VAL A 126 -13.13 -7.22 8.54
N ASP A 127 -11.98 -6.57 8.73
CA ASP A 127 -11.89 -5.11 8.87
C ASP A 127 -10.95 -4.54 7.80
N VAL A 128 -11.53 -3.82 6.84
CA VAL A 128 -10.80 -3.18 5.74
C VAL A 128 -10.40 -1.77 6.18
N VAL A 129 -9.10 -1.54 6.33
CA VAL A 129 -8.51 -0.22 6.57
C VAL A 129 -8.06 0.34 5.21
N SER A 130 -8.76 1.36 4.72
CA SER A 130 -8.47 1.99 3.44
C SER A 130 -8.72 3.50 3.52
N ASP A 131 -8.11 4.25 2.61
CA ASP A 131 -8.39 5.68 2.41
C ASP A 131 -9.02 5.91 1.03
N ASP A 132 -10.33 6.16 1.04
CA ASP A 132 -11.13 6.37 -0.16
C ASP A 132 -11.20 7.84 -0.61
N ARG A 133 -10.44 8.76 0.00
CA ARG A 133 -10.43 10.19 -0.39
C ARG A 133 -10.08 10.37 -1.87
N LEU A 134 -9.02 9.71 -2.35
CA LEU A 134 -8.60 9.80 -3.75
C LEU A 134 -9.67 9.22 -4.70
N ALA A 135 -10.19 8.03 -4.38
CA ALA A 135 -11.23 7.38 -5.17
C ALA A 135 -12.52 8.22 -5.25
N ARG A 136 -12.96 8.84 -4.14
CA ARG A 136 -14.12 9.74 -4.13
C ARG A 136 -13.93 10.96 -5.02
N LEU A 137 -12.74 11.56 -5.01
CA LEU A 137 -12.42 12.70 -5.87
C LEU A 137 -12.42 12.31 -7.35
N ARG A 138 -11.87 11.15 -7.71
CA ARG A 138 -11.94 10.60 -9.07
C ARG A 138 -13.40 10.40 -9.51
N ARG A 139 -14.23 9.74 -8.69
CA ARG A 139 -15.67 9.50 -8.99
C ARG A 139 -16.46 10.80 -9.18
N ARG A 140 -16.09 11.88 -8.49
CA ARG A 140 -16.71 13.21 -8.63
C ARG A 140 -16.18 14.01 -9.83
N GLY A 141 -15.29 13.44 -10.64
CA GLY A 141 -14.67 14.14 -11.76
C GLY A 141 -13.73 15.27 -11.32
N MET A 142 -13.20 15.22 -10.10
CA MET A 142 -12.35 16.28 -9.56
C MET A 142 -10.85 16.06 -9.85
N LEU A 143 -10.48 14.95 -10.50
CA LEU A 143 -9.08 14.56 -10.77
C LEU A 143 -8.92 14.12 -12.24
N GLN A 144 -9.41 14.92 -13.19
CA GLN A 144 -9.38 14.55 -14.62
C GLN A 144 -8.05 14.87 -15.29
N THR A 145 -7.29 15.83 -14.76
CA THR A 145 -6.00 16.26 -15.32
C THR A 145 -4.88 16.14 -14.29
N GLY A 146 -3.63 16.07 -14.77
CA GLY A 146 -2.46 16.13 -13.87
C GLY A 146 -2.40 17.43 -13.03
N ALA A 147 -2.95 18.53 -13.55
CA ALA A 147 -3.06 19.78 -12.80
C ALA A 147 -4.11 19.69 -11.66
N ASP A 148 -5.20 18.95 -11.88
CA ASP A 148 -6.19 18.68 -10.83
C ASP A 148 -5.62 17.80 -9.71
N VAL A 149 -4.85 16.77 -10.09
CA VAL A 149 -4.15 15.90 -9.14
C VAL A 149 -3.15 16.71 -8.33
N ARG A 150 -2.28 17.49 -8.96
CA ARG A 150 -1.30 18.34 -8.26
C ARG A 150 -1.95 19.27 -7.25
N ARG A 151 -2.99 20.02 -7.67
CA ARG A 151 -3.67 21.00 -6.81
C ARG A 151 -4.31 20.37 -5.57
N ARG A 152 -4.73 19.10 -5.66
CA ARG A 152 -5.43 18.37 -4.59
C ARG A 152 -4.53 17.41 -3.81
N ARG A 153 -3.26 17.27 -4.18
CA ARG A 153 -2.30 16.48 -3.42
C ARG A 153 -1.96 17.23 -2.13
N ASN A 154 -2.07 16.54 -1.00
CA ASN A 154 -1.78 17.05 0.34
C ASN A 154 -2.51 18.38 0.61
N ALA A 155 -3.79 18.42 0.24
CA ALA A 155 -4.67 19.58 0.41
C ALA A 155 -5.91 19.18 1.22
N HIS A 156 -6.48 20.14 1.97
CA HIS A 156 -7.59 19.90 2.87
C HIS A 156 -8.85 19.36 2.16
N ASP A 157 -9.12 19.80 0.94
CA ASP A 157 -10.22 19.39 0.06
C ASP A 157 -9.78 18.32 -0.95
N GLY A 158 -8.61 17.74 -0.70
CA GLY A 158 -7.91 16.83 -1.58
C GLY A 158 -7.73 15.44 -0.98
N PHE A 159 -6.61 14.84 -1.33
CA PHE A 159 -6.16 13.53 -0.82
C PHE A 159 -4.77 13.67 -0.21
N TRP A 160 -4.37 12.67 0.57
CA TRP A 160 -3.12 12.67 1.32
C TRP A 160 -2.26 11.50 0.88
N VAL A 161 -0.96 11.77 0.70
CA VAL A 161 0.02 10.80 0.19
C VAL A 161 1.40 11.21 0.70
N ALA A 162 2.30 10.25 0.90
CA ALA A 162 3.67 10.59 1.27
C ALA A 162 4.36 11.27 0.08
N GLU A 163 4.77 12.52 0.25
CA GLU A 163 5.46 13.31 -0.78
C GLU A 163 6.48 14.23 -0.07
N ALA A 164 6.37 15.56 -0.22
CA ALA A 164 7.30 16.52 0.37
C ALA A 164 6.73 17.24 1.61
N ASP A 165 5.50 16.94 2.01
CA ASP A 165 4.87 17.50 3.22
C ASP A 165 4.78 16.42 4.32
N PRO A 166 5.61 16.49 5.37
CA PRO A 166 5.55 15.57 6.51
C PRO A 166 4.19 15.57 7.22
N GLY A 167 3.44 16.68 7.14
CA GLY A 167 2.11 16.81 7.72
C GLY A 167 1.10 15.80 7.15
N ALA A 168 1.35 15.25 5.95
CA ALA A 168 0.50 14.23 5.35
C ALA A 168 0.33 12.98 6.23
N ALA A 169 1.35 12.62 7.03
CA ALA A 169 1.30 11.48 7.93
C ALA A 169 0.16 11.59 8.96
N ALA A 170 -0.13 12.80 9.45
CA ALA A 170 -1.20 13.04 10.43
C ALA A 170 -2.60 12.73 9.87
N HIS A 171 -2.73 12.67 8.55
CA HIS A 171 -3.98 12.38 7.87
C HIS A 171 -4.17 10.91 7.54
N ALA A 172 -3.22 10.03 7.89
CA ALA A 172 -3.35 8.60 7.66
C ALA A 172 -4.54 7.98 8.42
N VAL A 173 -5.21 7.03 7.79
CA VAL A 173 -6.22 6.18 8.42
C VAL A 173 -5.50 5.15 9.28
N ARG A 174 -5.98 4.93 10.51
CA ARG A 174 -5.28 4.08 11.49
C ARG A 174 -6.24 3.12 12.15
N ARG A 175 -5.73 1.95 12.49
CA ARG A 175 -6.45 0.92 13.25
C ARG A 175 -5.52 0.26 14.24
N SER A 176 -6.08 -0.21 15.35
CA SER A 176 -5.39 -1.06 16.30
C SER A 176 -6.35 -2.16 16.73
N TRP A 177 -5.89 -3.41 16.68
CA TRP A 177 -6.63 -4.58 17.12
C TRP A 177 -5.89 -5.25 18.27
N PRO A 178 -6.57 -5.82 19.28
CA PRO A 178 -5.93 -6.68 20.26
C PRO A 178 -5.21 -7.83 19.56
N ARG A 179 -3.97 -8.12 19.93
CA ARG A 179 -3.16 -9.14 19.26
C ARG A 179 -3.83 -10.51 19.30
N ALA A 180 -4.52 -10.82 20.40
CA ALA A 180 -5.23 -12.09 20.59
C ALA A 180 -6.41 -12.29 19.63
N ASP A 181 -6.94 -11.22 19.03
CA ASP A 181 -8.11 -11.28 18.15
C ASP A 181 -7.74 -11.30 16.67
N VAL A 182 -6.45 -11.22 16.32
CA VAL A 182 -5.96 -11.17 14.93
C VAL A 182 -5.38 -12.51 14.49
N ASP A 183 -6.01 -13.10 13.48
CA ASP A 183 -5.58 -14.35 12.83
C ASP A 183 -4.66 -14.09 11.65
N ALA A 184 -4.96 -13.06 10.84
CA ALA A 184 -4.18 -12.71 9.66
C ALA A 184 -4.35 -11.24 9.29
N VAL A 185 -3.39 -10.70 8.54
CA VAL A 185 -3.47 -9.38 7.94
C VAL A 185 -2.96 -9.43 6.50
N LEU A 186 -3.70 -8.82 5.57
CA LEU A 186 -3.25 -8.58 4.20
C LEU A 186 -2.82 -7.11 4.02
N LEU A 187 -1.75 -6.88 3.27
CA LEU A 187 -1.39 -5.58 2.73
C LEU A 187 -1.34 -5.71 1.20
N ALA A 188 -1.91 -4.74 0.48
CA ALA A 188 -1.97 -4.77 -0.97
C ALA A 188 -1.67 -3.38 -1.57
N SER A 189 -0.96 -3.32 -2.69
CA SER A 189 -0.95 -2.13 -3.56
C SER A 189 -2.22 -2.04 -4.40
N ASP A 190 -2.44 -0.90 -5.06
CA ASP A 190 -3.65 -0.66 -5.83
C ASP A 190 -3.80 -1.63 -7.03
N GLY A 191 -2.69 -2.09 -7.60
CA GLY A 191 -2.66 -3.09 -8.66
C GLY A 191 -3.08 -4.50 -8.22
N VAL A 192 -3.25 -4.74 -6.91
CA VAL A 192 -3.90 -5.95 -6.38
C VAL A 192 -5.32 -5.64 -5.93
N SER A 193 -5.54 -4.56 -5.17
CA SER A 193 -6.87 -4.21 -4.64
C SER A 193 -7.88 -3.88 -5.74
N ILE A 194 -7.43 -3.45 -6.93
CA ILE A 194 -8.29 -3.28 -8.10
C ILE A 194 -9.06 -4.57 -8.48
N GLY A 195 -8.50 -5.74 -8.16
CA GLY A 195 -9.15 -7.04 -8.32
C GLY A 195 -10.43 -7.18 -7.47
N VAL A 196 -10.45 -6.56 -6.30
CA VAL A 196 -11.63 -6.47 -5.41
C VAL A 196 -12.51 -5.31 -5.83
N ASP A 197 -11.93 -4.11 -5.90
CA ASP A 197 -12.67 -2.85 -5.88
C ASP A 197 -13.35 -2.49 -7.21
N GLN A 198 -12.78 -2.94 -8.34
CA GLN A 198 -13.25 -2.55 -9.67
C GLN A 198 -13.49 -3.74 -10.59
N TYR A 199 -12.62 -4.75 -10.54
CA TYR A 199 -12.76 -5.93 -11.39
C TYR A 199 -13.77 -6.93 -10.80
N GLU A 200 -14.06 -6.83 -9.50
CA GLU A 200 -14.97 -7.71 -8.77
C GLU A 200 -14.66 -9.20 -9.00
N LEU A 201 -13.36 -9.54 -9.06
CA LEU A 201 -12.88 -10.91 -9.27
C LEU A 201 -13.03 -11.77 -8.01
N PHE A 202 -12.96 -11.13 -6.85
CA PHE A 202 -13.00 -11.74 -5.53
C PHE A 202 -13.33 -10.70 -4.46
N ASP A 203 -13.77 -11.14 -3.28
CA ASP A 203 -13.74 -10.36 -2.05
C ASP A 203 -12.46 -10.61 -1.22
N TRP A 204 -12.27 -9.89 -0.12
CA TRP A 204 -11.07 -10.04 0.72
C TRP A 204 -10.95 -11.38 1.44
N LEU A 205 -12.07 -12.09 1.72
CA LEU A 205 -12.01 -13.44 2.28
C LEU A 205 -11.51 -14.42 1.24
N GLU A 206 -11.96 -14.27 -0.01
CA GLU A 206 -11.48 -15.06 -1.14
C GLU A 206 -9.99 -14.80 -1.41
N VAL A 207 -9.52 -13.54 -1.36
CA VAL A 207 -8.08 -13.22 -1.45
C VAL A 207 -7.29 -13.96 -0.36
N LEU A 208 -7.73 -13.93 0.88
CA LEU A 208 -7.08 -14.64 1.98
C LEU A 208 -7.06 -16.15 1.74
N ALA A 209 -8.19 -16.72 1.31
CA ALA A 209 -8.32 -18.16 1.06
C ALA A 209 -7.41 -18.63 -0.08
N ILE A 210 -7.37 -17.89 -1.19
CA ILE A 210 -6.48 -18.17 -2.33
C ILE A 210 -5.03 -18.04 -1.87
N THR A 211 -4.67 -16.96 -1.17
CA THR A 211 -3.30 -16.74 -0.71
C THR A 211 -2.79 -17.86 0.20
N ARG A 212 -3.65 -18.39 1.09
CA ARG A 212 -3.32 -19.53 1.96
C ARG A 212 -3.23 -20.86 1.23
N THR A 213 -4.04 -21.07 0.19
CA THR A 213 -4.17 -22.37 -0.47
C THR A 213 -3.18 -22.51 -1.63
N ASP A 214 -3.15 -21.51 -2.50
CA ASP A 214 -2.43 -21.51 -3.77
C ASP A 214 -1.24 -20.55 -3.78
N GLY A 215 -1.08 -19.75 -2.72
CA GLY A 215 -0.05 -18.72 -2.60
C GLY A 215 -0.49 -17.35 -3.14
N PRO A 216 0.20 -16.26 -2.74
CA PRO A 216 -0.17 -14.90 -3.15
C PRO A 216 -0.08 -14.69 -4.66
N ASP A 217 0.84 -15.36 -5.36
CA ASP A 217 0.97 -15.28 -6.82
C ASP A 217 -0.32 -15.64 -7.58
N ALA A 218 -1.14 -16.54 -7.06
CA ALA A 218 -2.40 -16.91 -7.68
C ALA A 218 -3.39 -15.73 -7.75
N VAL A 219 -3.36 -14.84 -6.74
CA VAL A 219 -4.16 -13.60 -6.74
C VAL A 219 -3.64 -12.64 -7.82
N LEU A 220 -2.32 -12.45 -7.89
CA LEU A 220 -1.69 -11.60 -8.91
C LEU A 220 -1.98 -12.12 -10.33
N ASP A 221 -1.95 -13.43 -10.52
CA ASP A 221 -2.26 -14.10 -11.79
C ASP A 221 -3.71 -13.88 -12.22
N ALA A 222 -4.67 -13.94 -11.29
CA ALA A 222 -6.07 -13.66 -11.58
C ALA A 222 -6.26 -12.22 -12.08
N VAL A 223 -5.69 -11.23 -11.37
CA VAL A 223 -5.77 -9.82 -11.79
C VAL A 223 -5.10 -9.61 -13.14
N ARG A 224 -3.89 -10.14 -13.34
CA ARG A 224 -3.15 -10.00 -14.60
C ARG A 224 -3.87 -10.69 -15.77
N THR A 225 -4.60 -11.78 -15.50
CA THR A 225 -5.42 -12.47 -16.51
C THR A 225 -6.60 -11.62 -16.93
N ALA A 226 -7.29 -10.98 -15.98
CA ALA A 226 -8.38 -10.05 -16.29
C ALA A 226 -7.89 -8.87 -17.17
N GLU A 227 -6.74 -8.27 -16.84
CA GLU A 227 -6.16 -7.18 -17.63
C GLU A 227 -5.75 -7.61 -19.04
N LYS A 228 -5.30 -8.86 -19.22
CA LYS A 228 -4.96 -9.41 -20.55
C LYS A 228 -6.20 -9.63 -21.42
N GLN A 229 -7.35 -9.91 -20.80
CA GLN A 229 -8.63 -10.07 -21.49
C GLN A 229 -9.29 -8.74 -21.86
N ASP A 230 -8.84 -7.63 -21.28
CA ASP A 230 -9.29 -6.27 -21.56
C ASP A 230 -8.10 -5.36 -21.88
N PRO A 231 -7.32 -5.63 -22.94
CA PRO A 231 -6.02 -4.97 -23.18
C PRO A 231 -6.11 -3.45 -23.36
N ASP A 232 -7.26 -2.96 -23.85
CA ASP A 232 -7.51 -1.55 -24.16
C ASP A 232 -8.28 -0.82 -23.03
N GLY A 233 -8.66 -1.53 -21.96
CA GLY A 233 -9.39 -0.91 -20.85
C GLY A 233 -10.82 -0.51 -21.19
N GLU A 234 -11.46 -1.20 -22.14
CA GLU A 234 -12.84 -0.91 -22.53
C GLU A 234 -13.82 -1.35 -21.45
N ARG A 235 -13.58 -2.53 -20.86
CA ARG A 235 -14.38 -3.04 -19.75
C ARG A 235 -14.05 -2.32 -18.45
N TRP A 236 -12.75 -2.15 -18.17
CA TRP A 236 -12.26 -1.47 -16.98
C TRP A 236 -11.28 -0.36 -17.34
N PRO A 237 -11.78 0.90 -17.45
CA PRO A 237 -10.96 2.05 -17.81
C PRO A 237 -9.80 2.27 -16.84
N ARG A 238 -8.57 2.29 -17.37
CA ARG A 238 -7.34 2.44 -16.59
C ARG A 238 -6.24 3.16 -17.38
N PRO A 239 -5.31 3.88 -16.71
CA PRO A 239 -4.31 4.71 -17.38
C PRO A 239 -3.16 3.90 -18.02
N LYS A 240 -2.95 2.67 -17.56
CA LYS A 240 -1.94 1.74 -18.08
C LYS A 240 -2.49 0.32 -18.10
N ARG A 241 -1.96 -0.51 -19.00
CA ARG A 241 -2.46 -1.88 -19.20
C ARG A 241 -2.29 -2.76 -17.96
N HIS A 242 -1.14 -2.61 -17.31
CA HIS A 242 -0.67 -3.44 -16.19
C HIS A 242 -0.06 -2.54 -15.12
N ASP A 243 -0.63 -2.54 -13.92
CA ASP A 243 0.00 -1.92 -12.74
C ASP A 243 1.07 -2.85 -12.12
N ASP A 244 1.93 -2.27 -11.28
CA ASP A 244 2.72 -3.00 -10.30
C ASP A 244 1.77 -3.68 -9.32
N GLN A 245 2.20 -4.82 -8.78
CA GLN A 245 1.38 -5.59 -7.86
C GLN A 245 2.26 -6.02 -6.69
N ALA A 246 1.83 -5.71 -5.48
CA ALA A 246 2.41 -6.20 -4.24
C ALA A 246 1.29 -6.72 -3.34
N LEU A 247 1.42 -7.97 -2.90
CA LEU A 247 0.53 -8.59 -1.92
C LEU A 247 1.35 -9.24 -0.83
N VAL A 248 1.04 -8.91 0.41
CA VAL A 248 1.62 -9.51 1.60
C VAL A 248 0.51 -10.14 2.43
N LEU A 249 0.72 -11.38 2.86
CA LEU A 249 -0.01 -11.99 3.96
C LEU A 249 0.91 -12.13 5.18
N ILE A 250 0.43 -11.63 6.31
CA ILE A 250 0.98 -11.89 7.64
C ILE A 250 0.01 -12.84 8.33
N ASP A 251 0.40 -14.10 8.49
CA ASP A 251 -0.41 -15.12 9.15
C ASP A 251 0.06 -15.32 10.59
N PHE A 252 -0.82 -14.98 11.54
CA PHE A 252 -0.57 -15.09 12.97
C PHE A 252 -1.06 -16.43 13.54
N ALA A 253 -1.90 -17.17 12.80
CA ALA A 253 -2.48 -18.44 13.23
C ALA A 253 -1.49 -19.61 13.08
N SER A 254 -0.56 -19.56 12.11
CA SER A 254 0.47 -20.59 11.92
C SER A 254 1.54 -20.61 13.02
N GLY A 255 1.60 -19.59 13.89
CA GLY A 255 2.44 -19.57 15.10
C GLY A 255 1.85 -20.28 16.32
N GLY A 256 0.62 -20.79 16.22
CA GLY A 256 -0.15 -21.37 17.31
C GLY A 256 -0.32 -22.88 17.23
N ILE A 257 0.78 -23.65 17.18
CA ILE A 257 0.70 -25.03 17.69
C ILE A 257 0.74 -24.92 19.23
N GLN A 258 -0.40 -24.55 19.82
CA GLN A 258 -0.64 -24.80 21.24
C GLN A 258 -0.88 -26.30 21.40
N GLY A 259 -0.13 -26.89 22.33
CA GLY A 259 -0.25 -28.30 22.71
C GLY A 259 -1.71 -28.69 22.92
N LEU A 260 -2.08 -29.79 22.27
CA LEU A 260 -3.27 -30.54 22.65
C LEU A 260 -3.08 -31.04 24.10
N PRO A 261 -4.12 -30.98 24.94
CA PRO A 261 -4.09 -31.61 26.27
C PRO A 261 -3.93 -33.14 26.17
#